data_AF-A0AAE6YC70-F1
#
_entry.id   AF-A0AAE6YC70-F1
#
_cell.length_a   1.000
_cell.length_b   1.000
_cell.length_c   1.000
_cell.angle_alpha   90.00
_cell.angle_beta   90.00
_cell.angle_gamma   90.00
#
_symmetry.space_group_name_H-M   'P 1'
#
loop_
_entity.id
_entity.type
_entity.pdbx_description
1 polymer ?
#
loop_
_entity_poly.entity_id
_entity_poly.type
_entity_poly.pdbx_seq_one_letter_code
_entity_poly.pdbx_strand_id
1 'polypeptide(L)'
;MNNRRKHWQVRRILGEMTMQSVRYDREQKRFHLLQWAAGWNGDATGESLWSYSLRLGGSHALLNGWVKNAGIRNILTVEENRSLDAALAKSMRARRRPEKAAGTAPKVGPHRDLRPRPRPFGR
;
A
#
# COMPACT_ATOMS: atom_id res chain seq x y z
N MET A 1 3.23 16.23 40.79
CA MET A 1 2.22 15.15 40.62
C MET A 1 1.30 15.52 39.46
N ASN A 2 1.11 14.58 38.53
CA ASN A 2 -0.03 14.36 37.60
C ASN A 2 -0.40 15.49 36.59
N ASN A 3 -0.13 15.38 35.28
CA ASN A 3 -0.62 14.40 34.28
C ASN A 3 -2.12 14.55 33.96
N ARG A 4 -2.44 15.00 32.72
CA ARG A 4 -3.46 14.46 31.77
C ARG A 4 -4.20 15.54 30.95
N ARG A 5 -4.38 15.23 29.65
CA ARG A 5 -5.31 15.80 28.62
C ARG A 5 -4.74 16.97 27.82
N LYS A 6 -4.05 16.79 26.67
CA LYS A 6 -4.34 15.95 25.48
C LYS A 6 -5.78 16.08 24.99
N HIS A 7 -6.07 17.11 24.19
CA HIS A 7 -7.16 17.24 23.19
C HIS A 7 -7.31 18.75 22.89
N TRP A 8 -6.76 19.34 21.83
CA TRP A 8 -7.50 19.56 20.57
C TRP A 8 -6.70 20.46 19.61
N GLN A 9 -5.37 20.37 19.57
CA GLN A 9 -4.57 21.13 18.59
C GLN A 9 -4.62 20.46 17.19
N VAL A 10 -5.85 20.20 16.73
CA VAL A 10 -6.24 19.43 15.53
C VAL A 10 -6.32 20.31 14.27
N ARG A 11 -5.95 21.60 14.29
CA ARG A 11 -6.32 22.50 13.16
C ARG A 11 -5.24 23.40 12.58
N ARG A 12 -3.94 23.11 12.73
CA ARG A 12 -2.91 23.96 12.09
C ARG A 12 -1.60 23.28 11.70
N ILE A 13 -1.64 22.01 11.32
CA ILE A 13 -0.54 21.39 10.54
C ILE A 13 -1.15 20.73 9.29
N LEU A 14 -2.05 21.47 8.65
CA LEU A 14 -2.75 21.06 7.42
C LEU A 14 -2.66 22.16 6.34
N GLY A 15 -1.86 23.21 6.56
CA GLY A 15 -1.77 24.39 5.69
C GLY A 15 -0.36 24.86 5.35
N GLU A 16 0.68 24.34 6.00
CA GLU A 16 2.08 24.60 5.62
C GLU A 16 2.68 23.34 4.99
N MET A 17 2.02 22.89 3.92
CA MET A 17 2.61 22.08 2.86
C MET A 17 3.66 22.90 2.12
N THR A 18 4.68 23.39 2.83
CA THR A 18 5.97 23.52 2.19
C THR A 18 6.36 22.10 1.84
N MET A 19 6.52 21.81 0.54
CA MET A 19 7.31 20.68 0.05
C MET A 19 8.75 20.83 0.58
N GLN A 20 8.95 20.77 1.89
CA GLN A 20 10.24 20.53 2.47
C GLN A 20 10.54 19.10 2.07
N SER A 21 11.43 18.95 1.10
CA SER A 21 12.06 17.68 0.80
C SER A 21 12.59 17.13 2.13
N VAL A 22 11.85 16.21 2.74
CA VAL A 22 12.27 15.57 3.98
C VAL A 22 13.56 14.84 3.66
N ARG A 23 14.68 15.41 4.11
CA ARG A 23 16.00 14.84 3.88
C ARG A 23 16.24 13.78 4.93
N TYR A 24 16.12 12.53 4.49
CA TYR A 24 16.45 11.39 5.33
C TYR A 24 17.95 11.16 5.35
N ASP A 25 18.52 11.04 6.55
CA ASP A 25 19.89 10.56 6.72
C ASP A 25 20.00 9.05 6.45
N ARG A 26 21.21 8.51 6.59
CA ARG A 26 21.51 7.10 6.33
C ARG A 26 20.81 6.14 7.31
N GLU A 27 20.77 6.49 8.58
CA GLU A 27 20.16 5.67 9.63
C GLU A 27 18.62 5.70 9.54
N GLN A 28 18.04 6.86 9.24
CA GLN A 28 16.61 7.01 9.02
C GLN A 28 16.13 6.19 7.81
N LYS A 29 16.92 6.16 6.73
CA LYS A 29 16.62 5.30 5.56
C LYS A 29 16.64 3.83 5.92
N ARG A 30 17.64 3.39 6.69
CA ARG A 30 17.72 2.01 7.22
C ARG A 30 16.49 1.70 8.08
N PHE A 31 16.17 2.56 9.05
CA PHE A 31 15.01 2.38 9.93
C PHE A 31 13.70 2.22 9.13
N HIS A 32 13.45 3.07 8.15
CA HIS A 32 12.23 3.01 7.34
C HIS A 32 12.14 1.76 6.45
N LEU A 33 13.25 1.29 5.88
CA LEU A 33 13.28 0.03 5.14
C LEU A 33 12.94 -1.16 6.03
N LEU A 34 13.49 -1.18 7.25
CA LEU A 34 13.24 -2.26 8.22
C LEU A 34 11.83 -2.20 8.81
N GLN A 35 11.32 -1.02 9.10
CA GLN A 35 9.96 -0.85 9.58
C GLN A 35 8.94 -1.29 8.53
N TRP A 36 9.18 -0.97 7.26
CA TRP A 36 8.37 -1.47 6.16
C TRP A 36 8.46 -3.00 6.05
N ALA A 37 9.68 -3.56 6.09
CA ALA A 37 9.88 -5.01 6.00
C ALA A 37 9.22 -5.77 7.16
N ALA A 38 9.30 -5.23 8.38
CA ALA A 38 8.65 -5.79 9.56
C ALA A 38 7.13 -5.92 9.38
N GLY A 39 6.51 -4.94 8.70
CA GLY A 39 5.08 -4.99 8.36
C GLY A 39 4.69 -6.16 7.44
N TRP A 40 5.63 -6.75 6.71
CA TRP A 40 5.43 -7.93 5.86
C TRP A 40 5.88 -9.24 6.50
N ASN A 41 6.61 -9.19 7.61
CA ASN A 41 7.11 -10.38 8.28
C ASN A 41 6.09 -11.04 9.21
N GLY A 42 5.02 -10.35 9.60
CA GLY A 42 3.90 -10.93 10.36
C GLY A 42 2.83 -11.62 9.50
N ASP A 43 1.69 -11.92 10.12
CA ASP A 43 0.54 -12.61 9.49
C ASP A 43 -0.36 -11.69 8.64
N ALA A 44 -0.10 -10.38 8.65
CA ALA A 44 -0.86 -9.40 7.90
C ALA A 44 -0.24 -9.13 6.51
N THR A 45 -1.10 -8.79 5.54
CA THR A 45 -0.65 -8.13 4.31
C THR A 45 -0.08 -6.77 4.67
N GLY A 46 1.24 -6.61 4.56
CA GLY A 46 1.92 -5.36 4.85
C GLY A 46 1.54 -4.22 3.90
N GLU A 47 1.95 -3.00 4.26
CA GLU A 47 1.71 -1.81 3.45
C GLU A 47 2.50 -1.86 2.12
N SER A 48 1.94 -1.36 1.02
CA SER A 48 2.68 -1.28 -0.25
C SER A 48 3.82 -0.24 -0.17
N LEU A 49 4.92 -0.46 -0.91
CA LEU A 49 6.03 0.51 -0.97
C LEU A 49 5.57 1.92 -1.40
N TRP A 50 4.56 1.98 -2.26
CA TRP A 50 3.98 3.23 -2.75
C TRP A 50 3.27 3.99 -1.62
N SER A 51 2.37 3.30 -0.90
CA SER A 51 1.61 3.87 0.20
C SER A 51 2.53 4.34 1.33
N TYR A 52 3.53 3.51 1.68
CA TYR A 52 4.52 3.85 2.70
C TYR A 52 5.36 5.06 2.28
N SER A 53 5.76 5.15 1.00
CA SER A 53 6.51 6.31 0.48
C SER A 53 5.73 7.62 0.57
N LEU A 54 4.41 7.58 0.32
CA LEU A 54 3.55 8.76 0.49
C LEU A 54 3.40 9.16 1.95
N ARG A 55 3.28 8.19 2.86
CA ARG A 55 3.17 8.45 4.30
C ARG A 55 4.41 9.13 4.88
N LEU A 56 5.58 8.89 4.29
CA LEU A 56 6.82 9.59 4.60
C LEU A 56 6.84 11.06 4.14
N GLY A 57 5.79 11.55 3.47
CA GLY A 57 5.76 12.93 2.97
C GLY A 57 6.70 13.18 1.79
N GLY A 58 7.14 12.10 1.12
CA GLY A 58 8.06 12.13 -0.01
C GLY A 58 7.40 11.77 -1.34
N SER A 59 8.25 11.60 -2.36
CA SER A 59 7.82 11.09 -3.66
C SER A 59 7.34 9.65 -3.55
N HIS A 60 6.35 9.26 -4.36
CA HIS A 60 5.81 7.89 -4.42
C HIS A 60 6.86 6.80 -4.72
N ALA A 61 8.04 7.21 -5.23
CA ALA A 61 9.16 6.34 -5.55
C ALA A 61 10.27 6.34 -4.48
N LEU A 62 10.10 7.02 -3.35
CA LEU A 62 11.14 7.22 -2.34
C LEU A 62 11.72 5.89 -1.81
N LEU A 63 10.87 5.01 -1.26
CA LEU A 63 11.33 3.73 -0.73
C LEU A 63 11.85 2.81 -1.84
N ASN A 64 11.23 2.85 -3.03
CA ASN A 64 11.71 2.11 -4.21
C ASN A 64 13.13 2.53 -4.61
N GLY A 65 13.43 3.83 -4.56
CA GLY A 65 14.77 4.35 -4.83
C GLY A 65 15.78 3.87 -3.80
N TRP A 66 15.38 3.77 -2.53
CA TRP A 66 16.26 3.29 -1.46
C TRP A 66 16.55 1.79 -1.56
N VAL A 67 15.53 0.98 -1.83
CA VAL A 67 15.67 -0.47 -2.04
C VAL A 67 16.64 -0.80 -3.18
N LYS A 68 16.69 0.03 -4.22
CA LYS A 68 17.58 -0.15 -5.38
C LYS A 68 18.97 0.45 -5.19
N ASN A 69 19.20 1.23 -4.13
CA ASN A 69 20.46 1.94 -3.92
C ASN A 69 21.45 1.06 -3.14
N ALA A 70 22.53 0.64 -3.79
CA ALA A 70 23.57 -0.19 -3.18
C ALA A 70 24.21 0.46 -1.94
N GLY A 71 24.40 1.78 -1.95
CA GLY A 71 24.94 2.52 -0.81
C GLY A 71 24.06 2.47 0.43
N ILE A 72 22.72 2.38 0.26
CA ILE A 72 21.78 2.21 1.37
C ILE A 72 21.75 0.76 1.83
N ARG A 73 21.76 -0.19 0.90
CA ARG A 73 21.77 -1.62 1.22
C ARG A 73 23.03 -2.07 1.95
N ASN A 74 24.17 -1.43 1.70
CA ASN A 74 25.43 -1.70 2.38
C ASN A 74 25.44 -1.25 3.86
N ILE A 75 24.51 -0.38 4.27
CA ILE A 75 24.36 0.01 5.68
C ILE A 75 23.61 -1.08 6.45
N LEU A 76 22.75 -1.84 5.76
CA LEU A 76 21.99 -2.93 6.36
C LEU A 76 22.91 -4.10 6.66
N THR A 77 22.70 -4.76 7.79
CA THR A 77 23.35 -6.04 8.09
C THR A 77 22.90 -7.12 7.10
N VAL A 78 23.60 -8.26 7.10
CA VAL A 78 23.21 -9.42 6.26
C VAL A 78 21.79 -9.89 6.60
N GLU A 79 21.45 -9.93 7.88
CA GLU A 79 20.12 -10.34 8.37
C GLU A 79 19.03 -9.36 7.98
N GLU A 80 19.32 -8.07 8.07
CA GLU A 80 18.44 -6.97 7.66
C GLU A 80 18.17 -6.99 6.16
N ASN A 81 19.20 -7.21 5.34
CA ASN A 81 19.04 -7.39 3.90
C ASN A 81 18.15 -8.60 3.58
N ARG A 82 18.38 -9.74 4.25
CA ARG A 82 17.54 -10.95 4.06
C ARG A 82 16.07 -10.69 4.43
N SER A 83 15.84 -9.99 5.54
CA SER A 83 14.50 -9.61 5.99
C SER A 83 13.81 -8.70 4.98
N LEU A 84 14.52 -7.70 4.45
CA LEU A 84 14.02 -6.81 3.41
C LEU A 84 13.69 -7.56 2.12
N ASP A 85 14.55 -8.48 1.68
CA ASP A 85 14.31 -9.27 0.47
C ASP A 85 13.12 -10.22 0.62
N ALA A 86 12.93 -10.82 1.79
CA ALA A 86 11.76 -11.64 2.10
C ALA A 86 10.46 -10.81 2.04
N ALA A 87 10.47 -9.60 2.60
CA ALA A 87 9.35 -8.67 2.54
C ALA A 87 9.04 -8.24 1.10
N LEU A 88 10.05 -7.94 0.29
CA LEU A 88 9.89 -7.63 -1.14
C LEU A 88 9.26 -8.80 -1.90
N ALA A 89 9.75 -10.02 -1.67
CA ALA A 89 9.19 -11.21 -2.30
C ALA A 89 7.73 -11.45 -1.91
N LYS A 90 7.38 -11.30 -0.63
CA LYS A 90 5.99 -11.39 -0.15
C LYS A 90 5.10 -10.29 -0.76
N SER A 91 5.58 -9.05 -0.79
CA SER A 91 4.84 -7.92 -1.37
C SER A 91 4.53 -8.12 -2.86
N MET A 92 5.50 -8.62 -3.62
CA MET A 92 5.31 -8.94 -5.03
C MET A 92 4.34 -10.10 -5.26
N ARG A 93 4.38 -11.12 -4.40
CA ARG A 93 3.42 -12.24 -4.42
C ARG A 93 2.00 -11.78 -4.09
N ALA A 94 1.84 -10.89 -3.11
CA ALA A 94 0.55 -10.31 -2.74
C ALA A 94 -0.06 -9.50 -3.89
N ARG A 95 0.73 -8.66 -4.58
CA ARG A 95 0.28 -7.94 -5.79
C ARG A 95 -0.14 -8.87 -6.94
N ARG A 96 0.46 -10.06 -7.02
CA ARG A 96 0.18 -11.08 -8.04
C ARG A 96 -0.95 -12.03 -7.66
N ARG A 97 -1.52 -11.94 -6.46
CA ARG A 97 -2.82 -12.53 -6.16
C ARG A 97 -3.87 -11.51 -6.58
N PRO A 98 -4.37 -11.54 -7.84
CA PRO A 98 -5.69 -10.97 -8.08
C PRO A 98 -6.63 -11.76 -7.17
N GLU A 99 -7.65 -11.10 -6.66
CA GLU A 99 -8.73 -11.67 -5.86
C GLU A 99 -9.39 -12.87 -6.58
N LYS A 100 -8.77 -14.04 -6.52
CA LYS A 100 -9.46 -15.31 -6.74
C LYS A 100 -10.14 -15.68 -5.42
N ALA A 101 -11.20 -14.95 -5.05
CA ALA A 101 -12.30 -15.41 -4.18
C ALA A 101 -13.24 -14.28 -3.71
N ALA A 102 -13.64 -13.34 -4.58
CA ALA A 102 -14.84 -12.54 -4.33
C ALA A 102 -15.60 -12.32 -5.64
N GLY A 103 -15.90 -13.43 -6.30
CA GLY A 103 -16.61 -13.47 -7.58
C GLY A 103 -17.50 -14.69 -7.64
N THR A 104 -18.30 -14.94 -6.61
CA THR A 104 -19.53 -15.71 -6.80
C THR A 104 -20.49 -14.81 -7.56
N ALA A 105 -20.24 -14.62 -8.85
CA ALA A 105 -21.26 -14.14 -9.75
C ALA A 105 -22.40 -15.18 -9.68
N PRO A 106 -23.63 -14.83 -9.28
CA PRO A 106 -24.74 -15.71 -9.53
C PRO A 106 -24.79 -15.89 -11.04
N LYS A 107 -24.76 -17.16 -11.46
CA LYS A 107 -24.88 -17.59 -12.84
C LYS A 107 -26.30 -17.22 -13.29
N VAL A 108 -26.52 -15.95 -13.67
CA VAL A 108 -27.77 -15.53 -14.27
C VAL A 108 -27.81 -16.21 -15.63
N GLY A 109 -28.67 -17.23 -15.75
CA GLY A 109 -28.90 -17.93 -17.00
C GLY A 109 -29.27 -16.94 -18.11
N PRO A 110 -29.10 -17.31 -19.40
CA PRO A 110 -29.40 -16.40 -20.49
C PRO A 110 -30.85 -15.90 -20.36
N HIS A 111 -30.96 -14.58 -20.23
CA HIS A 111 -32.20 -13.81 -20.16
C HIS A 111 -32.97 -14.01 -21.48
N ARG A 112 -33.73 -15.09 -21.56
CA ARG A 112 -34.55 -15.42 -22.72
C ARG A 112 -35.90 -14.76 -22.52
N ASP A 113 -35.99 -13.46 -22.77
CA ASP A 113 -37.27 -12.76 -22.98
C ASP A 113 -37.03 -11.35 -23.51
N LEU A 114 -36.93 -11.20 -24.83
CA LEU A 114 -37.30 -9.97 -25.54
C LEU A 114 -37.67 -10.31 -26.99
N ARG A 115 -38.96 -10.53 -27.23
CA ARG A 115 -39.65 -10.07 -28.46
C ARG A 115 -41.17 -10.18 -28.25
N PRO A 116 -41.91 -9.07 -28.11
CA PRO A 116 -43.34 -9.10 -28.34
C PRO A 116 -43.58 -9.29 -29.85
N ARG A 117 -44.27 -10.37 -30.24
CA ARG A 117 -44.83 -10.49 -31.59
C ARG A 117 -46.15 -9.70 -31.65
N PRO A 118 -46.40 -8.93 -32.72
CA PRO A 118 -47.61 -8.14 -32.86
C PRO A 118 -48.85 -9.01 -33.08
N ARG A 119 -49.99 -8.61 -32.51
CA ARG A 119 -51.32 -9.17 -32.81
C ARG A 119 -51.76 -8.69 -34.19
N PRO A 120 -52.32 -9.54 -35.06
CA PRO A 120 -53.16 -9.07 -36.14
C PRO A 120 -54.58 -8.83 -35.60
N PHE A 121 -55.00 -7.56 -35.56
CA PHE A 121 -56.42 -7.21 -35.50
C PHE A 121 -56.97 -7.18 -36.93
N GLY A 122 -57.94 -8.06 -37.20
CA GLY A 122 -59.15 -7.82 -38.02
C GLY A 122 -59.03 -7.48 -39.51
N ARG A 123 -59.56 -8.38 -40.35
CA ARG A 123 -60.84 -8.15 -41.03
C ARG A 123 -61.54 -9.47 -41.33
#